data_AF-A0A8T2TR29-F1
#
_entry.id   AF-A0A8T2TR29-F1
#
_cell.length_a   1.000
_cell.length_b   1.000
_cell.length_c   1.000
_cell.angle_alpha   90.00
_cell.angle_beta   90.00
_cell.angle_gamma   90.00
#
_symmetry.space_group_name_H-M   'P 1'
#
loop_
_entity.id
_entity.type
_entity.pdbx_description
1 polymer ?
#
loop_
_entity_poly.entity_id
_entity_poly.type
_entity_poly.pdbx_seq_one_letter_code
_entity_poly.pdbx_strand_id
1 'polypeptide(L)'
;MRDNTKKGSCNGRPAPTFSNGLNPNGGFPKGKRIHKTFNNLKITLLCGLITILVLRGTLGLGGFGGSSQDPDEMPQDAKERNLMEVKDGDVEEEEEEIEFERELNDTYSIGPRIFDWDDQRRAWLIENPELANSSNGKPRILLVTGSPPKSCDNPAGDHYLLKSIKNKIDYCRIHNIEIFYNLAHLDAELSGYWSKLPLIRKLMLTHPEFEWIWWMDSDAMFTDMVFELPLEKYKHFNFILHGWEKEIYEKISWVGLNTGSLLLRNCQWSLDLIDAWAPMGPKGKVREEAGKVLTEALLGRPAFEADDQSALIYLLITQRNLWGNKVYLENSFYLHGFWVAIVETYDELIDKHHPGYGDERWPFITHFVGCKPCGSYGDYSIEKCLKEMERSFNFGDNQILQMYGFQHRTLSSFKVERTSNDSDQPLEIQDELNLLHPTFNLFKSVPV
;
A
#
# COMPACT_ATOMS: atom_id res chain seq x y z
N MET A 1 52.25 -24.86 -36.16
CA MET A 1 51.94 -23.51 -35.66
C MET A 1 50.87 -23.69 -34.57
N ARG A 2 51.29 -23.73 -33.30
CA ARG A 2 51.05 -22.70 -32.23
C ARG A 2 49.56 -22.50 -31.92
N ASP A 3 49.03 -22.49 -30.70
CA ASP A 3 49.48 -22.65 -29.30
C ASP A 3 48.17 -22.92 -28.49
N ASN A 4 48.05 -23.92 -27.60
CA ASN A 4 48.41 -23.99 -26.17
C ASN A 4 47.73 -22.99 -25.21
N THR A 5 46.90 -23.50 -24.29
CA THR A 5 46.89 -23.11 -22.85
C THR A 5 46.43 -24.26 -21.96
N LYS A 6 47.18 -24.48 -20.88
CA LYS A 6 47.12 -25.59 -19.92
C LYS A 6 46.39 -25.20 -18.62
N LYS A 7 45.82 -26.23 -17.99
CA LYS A 7 45.36 -26.30 -16.59
C LYS A 7 46.50 -26.13 -15.58
N GLY A 8 46.17 -25.63 -14.38
CA GLY A 8 47.01 -25.71 -13.17
C GLY A 8 46.17 -25.72 -11.90
N SER A 9 46.45 -26.68 -11.02
CA SER A 9 45.91 -26.86 -9.66
C SER A 9 47.11 -27.00 -8.70
N CYS A 10 46.96 -26.50 -7.45
CA CYS A 10 47.39 -27.10 -6.16
C CYS A 10 47.86 -26.08 -5.10
N ASN A 11 47.21 -26.14 -3.93
CA ASN A 11 47.63 -26.03 -2.51
C ASN A 11 48.94 -25.35 -2.07
N GLY A 12 48.86 -24.65 -0.91
CA GLY A 12 49.87 -24.71 0.17
C GLY A 12 50.36 -23.38 0.79
N ARG A 13 50.02 -23.13 2.07
CA ARG A 13 50.67 -22.18 3.03
C ARG A 13 52.13 -22.65 3.33
N PRO A 14 53.07 -21.85 3.95
CA PRO A 14 52.88 -20.92 5.09
C PRO A 14 53.78 -19.64 5.14
N ALA A 15 53.68 -18.87 6.25
CA ALA A 15 54.41 -17.62 6.59
C ALA A 15 55.93 -17.80 6.84
N PRO A 16 56.76 -16.73 6.92
CA PRO A 16 57.01 -16.06 8.22
C PRO A 16 57.40 -14.54 8.18
N THR A 17 57.50 -13.99 9.39
CA THR A 17 57.99 -12.68 9.89
C THR A 17 59.42 -12.27 9.50
N PHE A 18 59.75 -10.97 9.48
CA PHE A 18 60.99 -10.39 10.06
C PHE A 18 60.95 -8.84 10.11
N SER A 19 61.89 -8.30 10.88
CA SER A 19 61.87 -7.05 11.66
C SER A 19 63.00 -6.05 11.29
N ASN A 20 62.83 -4.80 11.75
CA ASN A 20 63.83 -3.81 12.23
C ASN A 20 64.77 -3.04 11.28
N GLY A 21 64.91 -1.73 11.59
CA GLY A 21 66.07 -0.86 11.31
C GLY A 21 65.66 0.57 10.90
N LEU A 22 65.53 1.54 11.83
CA LEU A 22 66.57 2.52 12.30
C LEU A 22 67.06 3.45 11.18
N ASN A 23 67.22 4.79 11.25
CA ASN A 23 67.16 5.93 12.22
C ASN A 23 67.53 7.20 11.36
N PRO A 24 67.89 8.44 11.81
CA PRO A 24 67.83 9.11 13.12
C PRO A 24 67.47 10.64 13.13
N ASN A 25 67.43 11.19 14.36
CA ASN A 25 67.81 12.54 14.83
C ASN A 25 66.81 13.73 14.88
N GLY A 26 66.68 14.28 16.09
CA GLY A 26 66.26 15.66 16.40
C GLY A 26 65.58 15.80 17.78
N GLY A 27 66.18 16.53 18.74
CA GLY A 27 65.82 16.50 20.17
C GLY A 27 64.94 17.65 20.74
N PHE A 28 64.83 17.65 22.09
CA PHE A 28 64.24 18.63 23.04
C PHE A 28 62.70 18.58 23.33
N PRO A 29 62.16 19.18 24.43
CA PRO A 29 62.09 18.59 25.78
C PRO A 29 60.69 18.64 26.45
N LYS A 30 60.64 18.16 27.70
CA LYS A 30 59.51 17.96 28.63
C LYS A 30 58.65 19.21 28.95
N GLY A 31 57.35 18.96 29.15
CA GLY A 31 56.52 19.68 30.14
C GLY A 31 55.11 20.08 29.66
N LYS A 32 54.06 19.33 30.08
CA LYS A 32 52.64 19.77 30.21
C LYS A 32 51.74 18.57 30.59
N ARG A 33 51.54 18.31 31.89
CA ARG A 33 50.56 17.30 32.37
C ARG A 33 49.72 17.77 33.56
N ILE A 34 49.36 19.06 33.61
CA ILE A 34 48.55 19.63 34.71
C ILE A 34 47.27 20.35 34.20
N HIS A 35 47.08 20.54 32.89
CA HIS A 35 45.90 21.26 32.38
C HIS A 35 44.67 20.41 32.05
N LYS A 36 44.77 19.07 32.04
CA LYS A 36 43.67 18.19 31.61
C LYS A 36 42.68 17.82 32.73
N THR A 37 43.04 18.06 33.99
CA THR A 37 42.23 17.68 35.17
C THR A 37 41.26 18.77 35.63
N PHE A 38 41.49 20.04 35.25
CA PHE A 38 40.63 21.17 35.65
C PHE A 38 39.41 21.40 34.73
N ASN A 39 39.46 20.95 33.46
CA ASN A 39 38.33 21.10 32.55
C ASN A 39 37.24 20.04 32.76
N ASN A 40 37.59 18.85 33.25
CA ASN A 40 36.60 17.81 33.53
C ASN A 40 35.77 18.13 34.79
N LEU A 41 36.35 18.80 35.79
CA LEU A 41 35.64 19.19 37.01
C LEU A 41 34.59 20.30 36.76
N LYS A 42 34.87 21.22 35.83
CA LYS A 42 33.93 22.29 35.44
C LYS A 42 32.72 21.75 34.66
N ILE A 43 32.91 20.74 33.81
CA ILE A 43 31.83 20.11 33.05
C ILE A 43 30.90 19.32 33.97
N THR A 44 31.43 18.57 34.94
CA THR A 44 30.61 17.82 35.91
C THR A 44 29.76 18.74 36.80
N LEU A 45 30.30 19.90 37.22
CA LEU A 45 29.53 20.90 37.98
C LEU A 45 28.43 21.54 37.13
N LEU A 46 28.69 21.84 35.85
CA LEU A 46 27.69 22.40 34.94
C LEU A 46 26.56 21.40 34.67
N CYS A 47 26.88 20.12 34.44
CA CYS A 47 25.89 19.07 34.27
C CYS A 47 25.05 18.87 35.54
N GLY A 48 25.64 18.90 36.73
CA GLY A 48 24.89 18.81 37.99
C GLY A 48 23.90 19.98 38.20
N LEU A 49 24.29 21.20 37.81
CA LEU A 49 23.45 22.39 37.99
C LEU A 49 22.27 22.43 37.01
N ILE A 50 22.48 21.95 35.77
CA ILE A 50 21.40 21.79 34.78
C ILE A 50 20.38 20.73 35.25
N THR A 51 20.83 19.61 35.81
CA THR A 51 19.91 18.57 36.31
C THR A 51 19.08 19.08 37.50
N ILE A 52 19.63 19.90 38.39
CA ILE A 52 18.86 20.53 39.49
C ILE A 52 17.85 21.57 38.96
N LEU A 53 18.20 22.34 37.93
CA LEU A 53 17.29 23.31 37.31
C LEU A 53 16.13 22.63 36.57
N VAL A 54 16.41 21.51 35.88
CA VAL A 54 15.37 20.71 35.20
C VAL A 54 14.47 20.03 36.22
N LEU A 55 15.02 19.47 37.31
CA LEU A 55 14.23 18.83 38.38
C LEU A 55 13.43 19.82 39.24
N ARG A 56 13.84 21.09 39.33
CA ARG A 56 13.03 22.16 39.94
C ARG A 56 12.02 22.81 39.00
N GLY A 57 12.14 22.59 37.69
CA GLY A 57 11.17 23.03 36.69
C GLY A 57 9.97 22.09 36.52
N THR A 58 10.10 20.84 36.98
CA THR A 58 9.07 19.78 36.84
C THR A 58 8.30 19.48 38.13
N LEU A 59 8.47 20.29 39.18
CA LEU A 59 7.67 20.24 40.42
C LEU A 59 7.14 21.64 40.70
N GLY A 60 5.88 21.87 40.31
CA GLY A 60 5.28 23.19 40.13
C GLY A 60 5.02 23.99 41.41
N LEU A 61 4.78 25.29 41.20
CA LEU A 61 4.09 26.17 42.13
C LEU A 61 3.44 27.30 41.33
N GLY A 62 2.11 27.29 41.30
CA GLY A 62 1.30 28.39 40.79
C GLY A 62 1.15 29.52 41.81
N GLY A 63 0.80 30.70 41.27
CA GLY A 63 0.16 31.82 41.95
C GLY A 63 1.09 32.84 42.62
N PHE A 64 1.10 34.09 42.13
CA PHE A 64 0.43 35.23 42.80
C PHE A 64 0.69 36.60 42.12
N GLY A 65 -0.40 37.38 41.97
CA GLY A 65 -0.44 38.85 41.91
C GLY A 65 -0.69 39.48 40.52
N GLY A 66 -1.72 40.29 40.25
CA GLY A 66 -2.80 40.88 41.05
C GLY A 66 -3.36 42.14 40.37
N SER A 67 -4.60 42.53 40.75
CA SER A 67 -5.39 43.76 40.44
C SER A 67 -6.25 43.72 39.16
N SER A 68 -7.54 44.11 39.14
CA SER A 68 -8.49 44.62 40.16
C SER A 68 -9.86 44.88 39.49
N GLN A 69 -10.98 44.54 40.14
CA GLN A 69 -12.22 45.33 40.36
C GLN A 69 -13.47 44.44 40.65
N ASP A 70 -14.12 44.74 41.78
CA ASP A 70 -15.38 44.17 42.34
C ASP A 70 -16.66 44.74 41.65
N PRO A 71 -17.89 44.59 42.19
CA PRO A 71 -18.76 43.40 42.20
C PRO A 71 -20.20 43.74 41.72
N ASP A 72 -21.06 42.75 41.45
CA ASP A 72 -22.52 42.91 41.61
C ASP A 72 -23.23 41.55 41.78
N GLU A 73 -24.23 41.55 42.68
CA GLU A 73 -25.01 40.46 43.29
C GLU A 73 -25.80 39.58 42.28
N MET A 74 -26.09 38.29 42.49
CA MET A 74 -27.17 37.70 43.31
C MET A 74 -27.21 36.14 43.12
N PRO A 75 -28.02 35.31 43.82
CA PRO A 75 -27.52 34.16 44.59
C PRO A 75 -27.96 32.74 44.13
N GLN A 76 -27.18 31.77 44.64
CA GLN A 76 -27.51 30.39 45.03
C GLN A 76 -28.60 29.63 44.27
N ASP A 77 -28.18 28.73 43.37
CA ASP A 77 -28.70 27.36 43.28
C ASP A 77 -27.85 26.57 42.27
N ALA A 78 -27.03 25.63 42.76
CA ALA A 78 -26.69 24.34 42.12
C ALA A 78 -25.53 23.68 42.87
N LYS A 79 -25.89 22.74 43.74
CA LYS A 79 -24.99 21.73 44.29
C LYS A 79 -24.39 20.87 43.17
N GLU A 80 -23.11 20.55 43.34
CA GLU A 80 -22.41 19.36 42.85
C GLU A 80 -22.29 19.18 41.32
N ARG A 81 -21.11 19.56 40.81
CA ARG A 81 -20.36 18.75 39.85
C ARG A 81 -18.89 18.76 40.24
N ASN A 82 -18.50 17.77 41.04
CA ASN A 82 -17.10 17.40 41.19
C ASN A 82 -16.63 16.82 39.85
N LEU A 83 -15.48 17.34 39.39
CA LEU A 83 -14.57 16.67 38.45
C LEU A 83 -14.34 15.24 38.95
N MET A 84 -14.79 14.26 38.18
CA MET A 84 -14.33 12.89 38.33
C MET A 84 -13.12 12.73 37.41
N GLU A 85 -11.94 12.67 38.03
CA GLU A 85 -10.78 11.96 37.49
C GLU A 85 -11.25 10.60 36.98
N VAL A 86 -11.21 10.39 35.66
CA VAL A 86 -11.17 9.05 35.10
C VAL A 86 -9.77 8.55 35.40
N LYS A 87 -9.64 7.78 36.49
CA LYS A 87 -8.50 6.91 36.71
C LYS A 87 -8.41 5.96 35.52
N ASP A 88 -7.22 5.87 34.94
CA ASP A 88 -6.78 4.75 34.13
C ASP A 88 -7.10 3.47 34.88
N GLY A 89 -8.18 2.83 34.47
CA GLY A 89 -8.42 1.42 34.67
C GLY A 89 -8.12 0.78 33.33
N ASP A 90 -7.11 -0.08 33.31
CA ASP A 90 -6.86 -1.02 32.22
C ASP A 90 -8.15 -1.80 31.97
N VAL A 91 -8.94 -1.34 31.02
CA VAL A 91 -9.93 -2.18 30.34
C VAL A 91 -9.20 -2.69 29.12
N GLU A 92 -8.44 -3.76 29.30
CA GLU A 92 -8.21 -4.70 28.22
C GLU A 92 -9.60 -5.19 27.83
N GLU A 93 -10.22 -4.57 26.82
CA GLU A 93 -11.24 -5.24 26.04
C GLU A 93 -10.53 -6.40 25.35
N GLU A 94 -10.38 -7.51 26.08
CA GLU A 94 -10.29 -8.82 25.46
C GLU A 94 -11.57 -8.94 24.62
N GLU A 95 -11.49 -8.55 23.34
CA GLU A 95 -12.38 -9.13 22.35
C GLU A 95 -12.17 -10.63 22.50
N GLU A 96 -13.10 -11.30 23.19
CA GLU A 96 -13.25 -12.75 23.11
C GLU A 96 -13.45 -13.04 21.61
N GLU A 97 -12.36 -13.28 20.89
CA GLU A 97 -12.41 -13.99 19.62
C GLU A 97 -13.00 -15.34 19.98
N ILE A 98 -14.31 -15.47 19.85
CA ILE A 98 -14.97 -16.76 19.89
C ILE A 98 -14.44 -17.50 18.67
N GLU A 99 -13.36 -18.24 18.88
CA GLU A 99 -12.74 -19.12 17.92
C GLU A 99 -13.73 -20.26 17.70
N PHE A 100 -14.67 -20.06 16.77
CA PHE A 100 -15.50 -21.14 16.26
C PHE A 100 -14.56 -22.11 15.53
N GLU A 101 -14.04 -23.10 16.24
CA GLU A 101 -13.35 -24.23 15.64
C GLU A 101 -14.33 -24.96 14.72
N ARG A 102 -14.28 -24.61 13.44
CA ARG A 102 -15.09 -25.25 12.42
C ARG A 102 -14.54 -26.64 12.16
N GLU A 103 -15.40 -27.66 12.30
CA GLU A 103 -15.02 -29.01 11.87
C GLU A 103 -14.82 -29.03 10.35
N LEU A 104 -13.81 -29.79 9.88
CA LEU A 104 -13.45 -29.93 8.46
C LEU A 104 -14.60 -30.33 7.52
N ASN A 105 -15.73 -30.79 8.07
CA ASN A 105 -16.89 -31.26 7.33
C ASN A 105 -17.94 -30.17 7.05
N ASP A 106 -17.87 -29.01 7.70
CA ASP A 106 -18.81 -27.91 7.45
C ASP A 106 -18.35 -27.09 6.24
N THR A 107 -19.12 -27.11 5.15
CA THR A 107 -18.80 -26.35 3.94
C THR A 107 -19.05 -24.85 4.14
N TYR A 108 -17.99 -24.04 4.11
CA TYR A 108 -18.08 -22.58 4.10
C TYR A 108 -18.78 -22.06 2.83
N SER A 109 -19.58 -21.00 2.98
CA SER A 109 -20.16 -20.27 1.86
C SER A 109 -20.24 -18.79 2.19
N ILE A 110 -19.81 -17.94 1.25
CA ILE A 110 -19.87 -16.47 1.38
C ILE A 110 -21.34 -15.98 1.40
N GLY A 111 -22.26 -16.73 0.80
CA GLY A 111 -23.68 -16.42 0.83
C GLY A 111 -24.53 -17.43 0.07
N PRO A 112 -25.85 -17.18 -0.06
CA PRO A 112 -26.72 -18.03 -0.87
C PRO A 112 -26.26 -18.04 -2.34
N ARG A 113 -26.28 -19.22 -2.96
CA ARG A 113 -25.88 -19.35 -4.37
C ARG A 113 -26.90 -18.68 -5.30
N ILE A 114 -26.38 -17.93 -6.27
CA ILE A 114 -27.16 -17.24 -7.31
C ILE A 114 -26.79 -17.87 -8.65
N PHE A 115 -27.77 -18.10 -9.52
CA PHE A 115 -27.56 -18.81 -10.81
C PHE A 115 -27.95 -17.98 -12.04
N ASP A 116 -28.65 -16.87 -11.84
CA ASP A 116 -29.27 -16.04 -12.87
C ASP A 116 -28.86 -14.55 -12.75
N TRP A 117 -27.68 -14.27 -12.19
CA TRP A 117 -27.23 -12.90 -11.93
C TRP A 117 -27.15 -12.04 -13.20
N ASP A 118 -26.72 -12.62 -14.33
CA ASP A 118 -26.65 -11.90 -15.60
C ASP A 118 -28.04 -11.45 -16.08
N ASP A 119 -29.08 -12.24 -15.83
CA ASP A 119 -30.45 -11.91 -16.20
C ASP A 119 -31.05 -10.87 -15.24
N GLN A 120 -30.83 -11.03 -13.94
CA GLN A 120 -31.23 -10.03 -12.94
C GLN A 120 -30.58 -8.67 -13.20
N ARG A 121 -29.26 -8.65 -13.43
CA ARG A 121 -28.51 -7.43 -13.74
C ARG A 121 -28.97 -6.79 -15.04
N ARG A 122 -29.24 -7.58 -16.08
CA ARG A 122 -29.78 -7.06 -17.35
C ARG A 122 -31.16 -6.43 -17.17
N ALA A 123 -32.06 -7.08 -16.43
CA ALA A 123 -33.39 -6.53 -16.15
C ALA A 123 -33.29 -5.21 -15.38
N TRP A 124 -32.44 -5.16 -14.35
CA TRP A 124 -32.22 -3.95 -13.56
C TRP A 124 -31.65 -2.80 -14.40
N LEU A 125 -30.68 -3.06 -15.30
CA LEU A 125 -30.11 -2.03 -16.17
C LEU A 125 -31.13 -1.46 -17.18
N ILE A 126 -32.09 -2.27 -17.63
CA ILE A 126 -33.19 -1.81 -18.51
C ILE A 126 -34.13 -0.88 -17.73
N GLU A 127 -34.37 -1.16 -16.45
CA GLU A 127 -35.23 -0.36 -15.57
C GLU A 127 -34.54 0.93 -15.07
N ASN A 128 -33.21 1.00 -15.11
CA ASN A 128 -32.38 2.12 -14.62
C ASN A 128 -31.40 2.65 -15.70
N PRO A 129 -31.91 3.16 -16.84
CA PRO A 129 -31.09 3.53 -18.01
C PRO A 129 -30.10 4.68 -17.73
N GLU A 130 -30.40 5.57 -16.78
CA GLU A 130 -29.50 6.65 -16.36
C GLU A 130 -28.24 6.14 -15.66
N LEU A 131 -28.30 4.97 -15.02
CA LEU A 131 -27.15 4.32 -14.39
C LEU A 131 -26.42 3.37 -15.34
N ALA A 132 -27.11 2.86 -16.37
CA ALA A 132 -26.55 2.05 -17.45
C ALA A 132 -25.72 2.88 -18.43
N ASN A 133 -26.12 4.13 -18.69
CA ASN A 133 -25.40 5.03 -19.59
C ASN A 133 -24.17 5.61 -18.87
N SER A 134 -22.99 5.09 -19.18
CA SER A 134 -21.76 5.81 -18.85
C SER A 134 -21.72 7.13 -19.60
N SER A 135 -21.50 8.23 -18.88
CA SER A 135 -21.41 9.59 -19.42
C SER A 135 -20.49 9.69 -20.64
N ASN A 136 -19.47 8.84 -20.74
CA ASN A 136 -18.45 8.90 -21.78
C ASN A 136 -18.41 7.64 -22.67
N GLY A 137 -19.44 6.78 -22.63
CA GLY A 137 -19.50 5.53 -23.40
C GLY A 137 -18.51 4.44 -22.94
N LYS A 138 -17.82 4.64 -21.81
CA LYS A 138 -16.84 3.71 -21.24
C LYS A 138 -17.47 2.86 -20.12
N PRO A 139 -17.11 1.58 -19.96
CA PRO A 139 -17.60 0.78 -18.83
C PRO A 139 -17.34 1.47 -17.47
N ARG A 140 -18.33 1.47 -16.57
CA ARG A 140 -18.15 2.02 -15.21
C ARG A 140 -17.26 1.10 -14.37
N ILE A 141 -16.34 1.71 -13.63
CA ILE A 141 -15.41 1.02 -12.74
C ILE A 141 -15.64 1.51 -11.30
N LEU A 142 -15.72 0.58 -10.36
CA LEU A 142 -15.61 0.85 -8.93
C LEU A 142 -14.23 0.35 -8.45
N LEU A 143 -13.34 1.28 -8.08
CA LEU A 143 -12.10 0.93 -7.41
C LEU A 143 -12.38 0.64 -5.94
N VAL A 144 -11.95 -0.54 -5.48
CA VAL A 144 -12.18 -1.02 -4.12
C VAL A 144 -10.82 -1.23 -3.46
N THR A 145 -10.64 -0.63 -2.30
CA THR A 145 -9.47 -0.79 -1.44
C THR A 145 -9.93 -0.91 0.01
N GLY A 146 -9.04 -1.29 0.91
CA GLY A 146 -9.35 -1.28 2.34
C GLY A 146 -8.14 -1.46 3.22
N SER A 147 -8.37 -1.28 4.52
CA SER A 147 -7.41 -1.56 5.59
C SER A 147 -8.15 -2.10 6.80
N PRO A 148 -7.44 -2.68 7.78
CA PRO A 148 -8.06 -3.07 9.05
C PRO A 148 -8.80 -1.88 9.72
N PRO A 149 -9.85 -2.14 10.52
CA PRO A 149 -10.58 -1.11 11.27
C PRO A 149 -9.77 -0.50 12.40
N LYS A 150 -8.87 -1.29 13.00
CA LYS A 150 -8.03 -0.87 14.12
C LYS A 150 -6.84 -0.07 13.60
N SER A 151 -6.32 0.82 14.45
CA SER A 151 -5.07 1.52 14.19
C SER A 151 -3.94 0.53 13.89
N CYS A 152 -2.98 0.95 13.08
CA CYS A 152 -1.83 0.12 12.75
C CYS A 152 -0.93 -0.13 13.97
N ASP A 153 -0.34 -1.33 14.05
CA ASP A 153 0.67 -1.67 15.07
C ASP A 153 1.84 -0.68 15.04
N ASN A 154 2.25 -0.30 13.82
CA ASN A 154 3.20 0.78 13.59
C ASN A 154 2.43 2.09 13.34
N PRO A 155 2.58 3.13 14.19
CA PRO A 155 1.87 4.40 14.02
C PRO A 155 2.16 5.11 12.69
N ALA A 156 3.33 4.87 12.09
CA ALA A 156 3.62 5.39 10.76
C ALA A 156 2.74 4.75 9.68
N GLY A 157 2.28 3.51 9.89
CA GLY A 157 1.44 2.75 8.97
C GLY A 157 0.18 3.51 8.56
N ASP A 158 -0.54 4.08 9.53
CA ASP A 158 -1.75 4.87 9.27
C ASP A 158 -1.47 6.08 8.37
N HIS A 159 -0.30 6.71 8.52
CA HIS A 159 0.11 7.81 7.65
C HIS A 159 0.32 7.35 6.20
N TYR A 160 0.92 6.18 5.99
CA TYR A 160 1.10 5.63 4.65
C TYR A 160 -0.18 5.07 4.04
N LEU A 161 -1.12 4.57 4.85
CA LEU A 161 -2.48 4.27 4.39
C LEU A 161 -3.18 5.55 3.89
N LEU A 162 -3.08 6.66 4.65
CA LEU A 162 -3.61 7.96 4.24
C LEU A 162 -3.00 8.47 2.93
N LYS A 163 -1.68 8.35 2.77
CA LYS A 163 -0.98 8.73 1.53
C LYS A 163 -1.40 7.85 0.35
N SER A 164 -1.55 6.55 0.57
CA SER A 164 -2.02 5.61 -0.44
C SER A 164 -3.44 5.94 -0.91
N ILE A 165 -4.38 6.23 0.01
CA ILE A 165 -5.73 6.62 -0.41
C ILE A 165 -5.78 7.98 -1.07
N LYS A 166 -5.00 8.98 -0.65
CA LYS A 166 -4.88 10.24 -1.41
C LYS A 166 -4.42 9.98 -2.85
N ASN A 167 -3.39 9.15 -3.05
CA ASN A 167 -2.90 8.79 -4.37
C ASN A 167 -4.00 8.15 -5.24
N LYS A 168 -4.77 7.20 -4.68
CA LYS A 168 -5.92 6.59 -5.37
C LYS A 168 -7.03 7.61 -5.67
N ILE A 169 -7.34 8.51 -4.74
CA ILE A 169 -8.31 9.59 -4.93
C ILE A 169 -7.91 10.49 -6.12
N ASP A 170 -6.64 10.83 -6.23
CA ASP A 170 -6.14 11.69 -7.30
C ASP A 170 -6.27 11.00 -8.67
N TYR A 171 -5.82 9.75 -8.79
CA TYR A 171 -5.99 8.97 -10.03
C TYR A 171 -7.48 8.82 -10.40
N CYS A 172 -8.31 8.36 -9.47
CA CYS A 172 -9.71 8.09 -9.75
C CYS A 172 -10.50 9.36 -10.10
N ARG A 173 -10.14 10.52 -9.52
CA ARG A 173 -10.73 11.81 -9.87
C ARG A 173 -10.41 12.22 -11.32
N ILE A 174 -9.18 11.99 -11.77
CA ILE A 174 -8.75 12.28 -13.14
C ILE A 174 -9.50 11.36 -14.13
N HIS A 175 -9.58 10.07 -13.80
CA HIS A 175 -10.09 9.01 -14.70
C HIS A 175 -11.58 8.71 -14.55
N ASN A 176 -12.32 9.49 -13.75
CA ASN A 176 -13.75 9.31 -13.48
C ASN A 176 -14.10 7.88 -13.00
N ILE A 177 -13.36 7.42 -12.01
CA ILE A 177 -13.54 6.12 -11.34
C ILE A 177 -14.09 6.40 -9.93
N GLU A 178 -15.08 5.63 -9.51
CA GLU A 178 -15.61 5.73 -8.14
C GLU A 178 -14.75 4.90 -7.19
N ILE A 179 -14.67 5.32 -5.92
CA ILE A 179 -13.88 4.61 -4.90
C ILE A 179 -14.79 4.11 -3.78
N PHE A 180 -14.61 2.86 -3.39
CA PHE A 180 -15.10 2.31 -2.13
C PHE A 180 -13.90 1.96 -1.23
N TYR A 181 -13.81 2.58 -0.06
CA TYR A 181 -12.79 2.26 0.95
C TYR A 181 -13.41 1.47 2.10
N ASN A 182 -13.07 0.19 2.23
CA ASN A 182 -13.58 -0.65 3.29
C ASN A 182 -12.71 -0.58 4.56
N LEU A 183 -13.37 -0.42 5.71
CA LEU A 183 -12.79 -0.56 7.04
C LEU A 183 -13.50 -1.64 7.88
N ALA A 184 -14.45 -2.38 7.32
CA ALA A 184 -15.25 -3.35 8.05
C ALA A 184 -14.82 -4.80 7.75
N HIS A 185 -14.85 -5.66 8.77
CA HIS A 185 -14.83 -7.11 8.57
C HIS A 185 -16.26 -7.58 8.33
N LEU A 186 -16.55 -8.00 7.08
CA LEU A 186 -17.89 -8.46 6.68
C LEU A 186 -18.13 -9.94 7.02
N ASP A 187 -17.05 -10.69 7.26
CA ASP A 187 -17.06 -12.12 7.52
C ASP A 187 -15.92 -12.44 8.51
N ALA A 188 -16.24 -13.16 9.59
CA ALA A 188 -15.29 -13.50 10.64
C ALA A 188 -14.32 -14.62 10.24
N GLU A 189 -14.71 -15.46 9.28
CA GLU A 189 -13.89 -16.57 8.78
C GLU A 189 -12.90 -16.10 7.70
N LEU A 190 -13.33 -15.19 6.81
CA LEU A 190 -12.49 -14.60 5.76
C LEU A 190 -11.80 -13.30 6.21
N SER A 191 -10.82 -13.45 7.10
CA SER A 191 -9.97 -12.36 7.61
C SER A 191 -8.72 -12.07 6.74
N GLY A 192 -8.04 -10.95 7.01
CA GLY A 192 -6.78 -10.60 6.36
C GLY A 192 -6.93 -10.39 4.84
N TYR A 193 -6.02 -10.97 4.05
CA TYR A 193 -6.05 -10.85 2.58
C TYR A 193 -7.30 -11.49 1.96
N TRP A 194 -7.95 -12.43 2.65
CA TRP A 194 -9.19 -13.07 2.18
C TRP A 194 -10.44 -12.19 2.28
N SER A 195 -10.40 -11.12 3.08
CA SER A 195 -11.54 -10.22 3.32
C SER A 195 -12.05 -9.50 2.06
N LYS A 196 -11.22 -9.46 0.99
CA LYS A 196 -11.61 -8.88 -0.29
C LYS A 196 -12.71 -9.69 -1.00
N LEU A 197 -12.75 -11.01 -0.84
CA LEU A 197 -13.74 -11.88 -1.50
C LEU A 197 -15.20 -11.55 -1.09
N PRO A 198 -15.56 -11.56 0.21
CA PRO A 198 -16.93 -11.24 0.62
C PRO A 198 -17.31 -9.80 0.27
N LEU A 199 -16.35 -8.86 0.34
CA LEU A 199 -16.56 -7.47 -0.04
C LEU A 199 -16.85 -7.31 -1.54
N ILE A 200 -16.01 -7.88 -2.40
CA ILE A 200 -16.19 -7.82 -3.86
C ILE A 200 -17.55 -8.43 -4.24
N ARG A 201 -17.89 -9.60 -3.69
CA ARG A 201 -19.20 -10.23 -3.93
C ARG A 201 -20.34 -9.32 -3.51
N LYS A 202 -20.24 -8.70 -2.33
CA LYS A 202 -21.29 -7.79 -1.83
C LYS A 202 -21.46 -6.60 -2.75
N LEU A 203 -20.36 -5.95 -3.15
CA LEU A 203 -20.38 -4.77 -4.03
C LEU A 203 -20.91 -5.09 -5.42
N MET A 204 -20.55 -6.25 -6.00
CA MET A 204 -21.11 -6.70 -7.28
C MET A 204 -22.64 -6.79 -7.22
N LEU A 205 -23.19 -7.38 -6.15
CA LEU A 205 -24.62 -7.58 -5.98
C LEU A 205 -25.38 -6.30 -5.61
N THR A 206 -24.75 -5.37 -4.88
CA THR A 206 -25.40 -4.11 -4.49
C THR A 206 -25.28 -3.02 -5.54
N HIS A 207 -24.33 -3.14 -6.47
CA HIS A 207 -24.09 -2.17 -7.53
C HIS A 207 -24.10 -2.80 -8.93
N PRO A 208 -25.29 -3.16 -9.47
CA PRO A 208 -25.41 -3.73 -10.81
C PRO A 208 -24.94 -2.78 -11.92
N GLU A 209 -24.86 -1.47 -11.65
CA GLU A 209 -24.44 -0.43 -12.58
C GLU A 209 -22.94 -0.46 -12.93
N PHE A 210 -22.08 -1.02 -12.07
CA PHE A 210 -20.66 -1.16 -12.38
C PHE A 210 -20.43 -2.38 -13.25
N GLU A 211 -19.68 -2.19 -14.33
CA GLU A 211 -19.24 -3.29 -15.19
C GLU A 211 -17.99 -3.97 -14.61
N TRP A 212 -17.11 -3.20 -13.96
CA TRP A 212 -15.88 -3.70 -13.36
C TRP A 212 -15.76 -3.30 -11.89
N ILE A 213 -15.41 -4.27 -11.06
CA ILE A 213 -14.88 -4.05 -9.73
C ILE A 213 -13.36 -4.18 -9.82
N TRP A 214 -12.64 -3.10 -9.52
CA TRP A 214 -11.19 -3.08 -9.51
C TRP A 214 -10.68 -3.09 -8.08
N TRP A 215 -10.26 -4.26 -7.60
CA TRP A 215 -9.60 -4.34 -6.30
C TRP A 215 -8.16 -3.84 -6.41
N MET A 216 -7.74 -3.00 -5.47
CA MET A 216 -6.36 -2.53 -5.34
C MET A 216 -5.95 -2.51 -3.86
N ASP A 217 -4.86 -3.21 -3.53
CA ASP A 217 -4.33 -3.28 -2.16
C ASP A 217 -3.92 -1.88 -1.65
N SER A 218 -3.95 -1.71 -0.33
CA SER A 218 -3.60 -0.44 0.31
C SER A 218 -2.10 -0.11 0.21
N ASP A 219 -1.23 -1.07 -0.04
CA ASP A 219 0.20 -0.90 -0.30
C ASP A 219 0.55 -0.87 -1.81
N ALA A 220 -0.44 -0.86 -2.69
CA ALA A 220 -0.29 -0.55 -4.11
C ALA A 220 -0.58 0.94 -4.38
N MET A 221 0.26 1.59 -5.20
CA MET A 221 0.13 3.02 -5.51
C MET A 221 0.20 3.26 -7.02
N PHE A 222 -0.62 4.17 -7.51
CA PHE A 222 -0.50 4.70 -8.87
C PHE A 222 0.76 5.54 -9.00
N THR A 223 1.56 5.20 -10.00
CA THR A 223 2.80 5.91 -10.33
C THR A 223 2.79 6.45 -11.76
N ASP A 224 1.79 6.08 -12.57
CA ASP A 224 1.43 6.75 -13.82
C ASP A 224 0.00 7.32 -13.70
N MET A 225 -0.10 8.64 -13.56
CA MET A 225 -1.40 9.34 -13.44
C MET A 225 -2.06 9.60 -14.79
N VAL A 226 -1.34 9.40 -15.90
CA VAL A 226 -1.84 9.64 -17.28
C VAL A 226 -2.38 8.36 -17.89
N PHE A 227 -1.74 7.22 -17.62
CA PHE A 227 -2.12 5.94 -18.20
C PHE A 227 -3.59 5.58 -17.89
N GLU A 228 -4.34 5.22 -18.92
CA GLU A 228 -5.71 4.71 -18.83
C GLU A 228 -5.72 3.21 -19.15
N LEU A 229 -6.48 2.44 -18.37
CA LEU A 229 -6.68 1.01 -18.64
C LEU A 229 -7.25 0.78 -20.06
N PRO A 230 -6.66 -0.13 -20.86
CA PRO A 230 -7.13 -0.41 -22.22
C PRO A 230 -8.34 -1.35 -22.21
N LEU A 231 -9.49 -0.93 -21.65
CA LEU A 231 -10.66 -1.80 -21.40
C LEU A 231 -11.19 -2.56 -22.63
N GLU A 232 -11.03 -1.99 -23.83
CA GLU A 232 -11.42 -2.66 -25.09
C GLU A 232 -10.63 -3.96 -25.33
N LYS A 233 -9.37 -4.03 -24.85
CA LYS A 233 -8.54 -5.25 -24.85
C LYS A 233 -9.20 -6.38 -24.06
N TYR A 234 -10.02 -6.05 -23.07
CA TYR A 234 -10.58 -6.99 -22.09
C TYR A 234 -12.05 -7.38 -22.37
N LYS A 235 -12.65 -6.92 -23.47
CA LYS A 235 -14.09 -7.10 -23.76
C LYS A 235 -14.59 -8.55 -23.74
N HIS A 236 -13.73 -9.52 -23.98
CA HIS A 236 -14.09 -10.95 -24.01
C HIS A 236 -13.72 -11.72 -22.73
N PHE A 237 -13.09 -11.03 -21.77
CA PHE A 237 -12.62 -11.56 -20.50
C PHE A 237 -13.45 -11.02 -19.35
N ASN A 238 -13.41 -11.73 -18.23
CA ASN A 238 -14.14 -11.39 -17.01
C ASN A 238 -13.19 -11.14 -15.82
N PHE A 239 -11.94 -11.61 -15.89
CA PHE A 239 -11.00 -11.47 -14.79
C PHE A 239 -9.61 -11.09 -15.31
N ILE A 240 -9.14 -9.91 -14.92
CA ILE A 240 -7.87 -9.34 -15.38
C ILE A 240 -6.94 -9.18 -14.18
N LEU A 241 -5.72 -9.68 -14.30
CA LEU A 241 -4.70 -9.62 -13.27
C LEU A 241 -3.33 -9.61 -13.93
N HIS A 242 -2.35 -9.01 -13.28
CA HIS A 242 -0.98 -9.04 -13.77
C HIS A 242 -0.39 -10.45 -13.61
N GLY A 243 0.26 -10.96 -14.66
CA GLY A 243 0.92 -12.27 -14.60
C GLY A 243 1.39 -12.81 -15.94
N TRP A 244 1.96 -14.02 -15.90
CA TRP A 244 2.50 -14.68 -17.09
C TRP A 244 2.02 -16.13 -17.17
N GLU A 245 1.47 -16.52 -18.33
CA GLU A 245 0.99 -17.90 -18.55
C GLU A 245 2.05 -18.95 -18.25
N LYS A 246 3.31 -18.70 -18.65
CA LYS A 246 4.41 -19.65 -18.41
C LYS A 246 4.73 -19.82 -16.93
N GLU A 247 4.64 -18.75 -16.15
CA GLU A 247 4.92 -18.83 -14.71
C GLU A 247 3.84 -19.65 -13.99
N ILE A 248 2.58 -19.56 -14.41
CA ILE A 248 1.47 -20.29 -13.80
C ILE A 248 1.35 -21.72 -14.33
N TYR A 249 1.27 -21.91 -15.65
CA TYR A 249 0.87 -23.18 -16.25
C TYR A 249 2.04 -24.10 -16.61
N GLU A 250 3.27 -23.56 -16.73
CA GLU A 250 4.46 -24.39 -17.00
C GLU A 250 5.32 -24.53 -15.73
N LYS A 251 5.63 -23.41 -15.06
CA LYS A 251 6.49 -23.41 -13.87
C LYS A 251 5.73 -23.63 -12.56
N ILE A 252 4.42 -23.39 -12.54
CA ILE A 252 3.58 -23.57 -11.35
C ILE A 252 4.09 -22.70 -10.18
N SER A 253 4.56 -21.48 -10.50
CA SER A 253 5.11 -20.52 -9.56
C SER A 253 4.02 -19.81 -8.77
N TRP A 254 4.18 -19.71 -7.45
CA TRP A 254 3.23 -18.99 -6.56
C TRP A 254 3.21 -17.46 -6.74
N VAL A 255 4.19 -16.92 -7.48
CA VAL A 255 4.27 -15.51 -7.87
C VAL A 255 4.04 -15.31 -9.37
N GLY A 256 3.43 -16.28 -10.04
CA GLY A 256 3.15 -16.21 -11.48
C GLY A 256 2.06 -15.20 -11.85
N LEU A 257 1.27 -14.75 -10.87
CA LEU A 257 0.32 -13.64 -10.95
C LEU A 257 0.32 -12.85 -9.64
N ASN A 258 -0.37 -11.71 -9.61
CA ASN A 258 -0.63 -10.95 -8.38
C ASN A 258 -2.12 -10.65 -8.20
N THR A 259 -2.62 -10.80 -6.96
CA THR A 259 -4.03 -10.52 -6.59
C THR A 259 -4.22 -9.23 -5.81
N GLY A 260 -3.19 -8.38 -5.76
CA GLY A 260 -3.27 -7.07 -5.12
C GLY A 260 -3.69 -5.93 -6.04
N SER A 261 -3.81 -6.18 -7.34
CA SER A 261 -4.46 -5.28 -8.29
C SER A 261 -5.11 -6.11 -9.40
N LEU A 262 -6.44 -6.13 -9.43
CA LEU A 262 -7.20 -7.02 -10.31
C LEU A 262 -8.55 -6.42 -10.69
N LEU A 263 -9.09 -6.80 -11.85
CA LEU A 263 -10.43 -6.40 -12.29
C LEU A 263 -11.34 -7.62 -12.45
N LEU A 264 -12.48 -7.64 -11.74
CA LEU A 264 -13.57 -8.61 -11.98
C LEU A 264 -14.73 -7.92 -12.67
N ARG A 265 -15.25 -8.54 -13.73
CA ARG A 265 -16.47 -8.11 -14.40
C ARG A 265 -17.68 -8.46 -13.54
N ASN A 266 -18.66 -7.58 -13.42
CA ASN A 266 -19.91 -7.84 -12.72
C ASN A 266 -20.83 -8.77 -13.54
N CYS A 267 -20.64 -10.08 -13.36
CA CYS A 267 -21.36 -11.13 -14.09
C CYS A 267 -21.44 -12.43 -13.27
N GLN A 268 -22.31 -13.35 -13.69
CA GLN A 268 -22.54 -14.65 -13.05
C GLN A 268 -21.24 -15.45 -12.94
N TRP A 269 -20.41 -15.45 -13.99
CA TRP A 269 -19.12 -16.15 -14.00
C TRP A 269 -18.20 -15.70 -12.86
N SER A 270 -18.21 -14.41 -12.52
CA SER A 270 -17.38 -13.86 -11.45
C SER A 270 -17.89 -14.25 -10.07
N LEU A 271 -19.22 -14.38 -9.88
CA LEU A 271 -19.79 -14.92 -8.64
C LEU A 271 -19.39 -16.38 -8.46
N ASP A 272 -19.48 -17.18 -9.53
CA ASP A 272 -19.08 -18.59 -9.49
C ASP A 272 -17.56 -18.74 -9.21
N LEU A 273 -16.73 -17.85 -9.76
CA LEU A 273 -15.29 -17.84 -9.46
C LEU A 273 -15.02 -17.55 -7.99
N ILE A 274 -15.70 -16.56 -7.41
CA ILE A 274 -15.54 -16.20 -5.98
C ILE A 274 -15.91 -17.39 -5.09
N ASP A 275 -17.00 -18.09 -5.39
CA ASP A 275 -17.41 -19.31 -4.67
C ASP A 275 -16.36 -20.42 -4.79
N ALA A 276 -15.71 -20.57 -5.94
CA ALA A 276 -14.65 -21.56 -6.16
C ALA A 276 -13.30 -21.18 -5.54
N TRP A 277 -13.06 -19.88 -5.30
CA TRP A 277 -11.81 -19.35 -4.75
C TRP A 277 -11.81 -19.34 -3.22
N ALA A 278 -12.96 -19.07 -2.59
CA ALA A 278 -13.14 -18.98 -1.15
C ALA A 278 -12.78 -20.22 -0.29
N PRO A 279 -12.85 -21.49 -0.75
CA PRO A 279 -12.78 -22.65 0.15
C PRO A 279 -11.49 -22.81 0.96
N MET A 280 -10.37 -22.23 0.49
CA MET A 280 -9.09 -22.26 1.22
C MET A 280 -8.92 -21.09 2.20
N GLY A 281 -9.91 -20.20 2.28
CA GLY A 281 -9.85 -18.95 3.04
C GLY A 281 -10.29 -18.98 4.50
N PRO A 282 -11.21 -19.82 4.98
CA PRO A 282 -11.66 -19.79 6.39
C PRO A 282 -10.51 -19.95 7.38
N LYS A 283 -10.35 -19.00 8.31
CA LYS A 283 -9.24 -18.98 9.30
C LYS A 283 -9.19 -20.23 10.19
N GLY A 284 -8.03 -20.48 10.79
CA GLY A 284 -7.76 -21.68 11.58
C GLY A 284 -7.41 -22.88 10.73
N LYS A 285 -7.83 -24.08 11.17
CA LYS A 285 -7.40 -25.36 10.60
C LYS A 285 -7.58 -25.49 9.09
N VAL A 286 -8.66 -24.94 8.53
CA VAL A 286 -8.92 -25.01 7.07
C VAL A 286 -7.82 -24.28 6.29
N ARG A 287 -7.55 -23.02 6.63
CA ARG A 287 -6.51 -22.20 5.98
C ARG A 287 -5.10 -22.73 6.24
N GLU A 288 -4.83 -23.26 7.43
CA GLU A 288 -3.54 -23.88 7.77
C GLU A 288 -3.26 -25.14 6.93
N GLU A 289 -4.21 -26.08 6.85
CA GLU A 289 -4.05 -27.30 6.05
C GLU A 289 -4.00 -26.99 4.55
N ALA A 290 -4.82 -26.05 4.07
CA ALA A 290 -4.73 -25.57 2.69
C ALA A 290 -3.35 -24.94 2.40
N GLY A 291 -2.75 -24.23 3.36
CA GLY A 291 -1.40 -23.67 3.24
C GLY A 291 -0.34 -24.75 3.00
N LYS A 292 -0.46 -25.91 3.66
CA LYS A 292 0.43 -27.07 3.42
C LYS A 292 0.26 -27.60 1.99
N VAL A 293 -0.98 -27.80 1.55
CA VAL A 293 -1.29 -28.24 0.18
C VAL A 293 -0.70 -27.28 -0.86
N LEU A 294 -0.86 -25.97 -0.67
CA LEU A 294 -0.34 -24.95 -1.58
C LEU A 294 1.19 -24.92 -1.59
N THR A 295 1.84 -25.12 -0.43
CA THR A 295 3.30 -25.16 -0.32
C THR A 295 3.88 -26.38 -1.04
N GLU A 296 3.21 -27.52 -0.98
CA GLU A 296 3.60 -28.73 -1.71
C GLU A 296 3.35 -28.61 -3.22
N ALA A 297 2.26 -27.92 -3.61
CA ALA A 297 1.84 -27.82 -5.00
C ALA A 297 2.57 -26.74 -5.80
N LEU A 298 2.94 -25.61 -5.18
CA LEU A 298 3.42 -24.41 -5.88
C LEU A 298 4.93 -24.20 -5.71
N LEU A 299 5.61 -24.00 -6.84
CA LEU A 299 7.04 -23.78 -6.88
C LEU A 299 7.41 -22.47 -6.17
N GLY A 300 8.34 -22.57 -5.22
CA GLY A 300 8.95 -21.42 -4.54
C GLY A 300 8.09 -20.80 -3.43
N ARG A 301 6.92 -21.37 -3.12
CA ARG A 301 6.07 -20.88 -2.03
C ARG A 301 6.69 -21.23 -0.67
N PRO A 302 6.91 -20.26 0.24
CA PRO A 302 7.33 -20.57 1.60
C PRO A 302 6.22 -21.22 2.42
N ALA A 303 6.57 -21.82 3.56
CA ALA A 303 5.60 -22.47 4.45
C ALA A 303 4.88 -21.43 5.34
N PHE A 304 3.62 -21.17 5.03
CA PHE A 304 2.69 -20.37 5.81
C PHE A 304 1.23 -20.71 5.42
N GLU A 305 0.26 -20.18 6.16
CA GLU A 305 -1.18 -20.32 5.89
C GLU A 305 -1.56 -20.03 4.43
N ALA A 306 -2.67 -20.59 3.95
CA ALA A 306 -3.18 -20.28 2.62
C ALA A 306 -3.47 -18.79 2.44
N ASP A 307 -3.02 -18.25 1.30
CA ASP A 307 -3.29 -16.90 0.82
C ASP A 307 -4.14 -16.93 -0.45
N ASP A 308 -4.85 -15.83 -0.71
CA ASP A 308 -5.75 -15.69 -1.85
C ASP A 308 -4.99 -15.84 -3.18
N GLN A 309 -3.77 -15.32 -3.30
CA GLN A 309 -2.95 -15.41 -4.51
C GLN A 309 -2.61 -16.87 -4.87
N SER A 310 -2.06 -17.61 -3.92
CA SER A 310 -1.68 -19.01 -4.09
C SER A 310 -2.90 -19.89 -4.37
N ALA A 311 -4.01 -19.66 -3.65
CA ALA A 311 -5.25 -20.40 -3.89
C ALA A 311 -5.80 -20.16 -5.30
N LEU A 312 -5.73 -18.92 -5.81
CA LEU A 312 -6.14 -18.61 -7.18
C LEU A 312 -5.26 -19.33 -8.19
N ILE A 313 -3.93 -19.30 -8.02
CA ILE A 313 -2.99 -20.01 -8.90
C ILE A 313 -3.32 -21.50 -8.93
N TYR A 314 -3.50 -22.11 -7.77
CA TYR A 314 -3.88 -23.51 -7.65
C TYR A 314 -5.21 -23.82 -8.36
N LEU A 315 -6.22 -22.97 -8.20
CA LEU A 315 -7.52 -23.08 -8.89
C LEU A 315 -7.34 -23.01 -10.42
N LEU A 316 -6.58 -22.04 -10.92
CA LEU A 316 -6.37 -21.86 -12.36
C LEU A 316 -5.57 -23.02 -12.97
N ILE A 317 -4.61 -23.59 -12.26
CA ILE A 317 -3.85 -24.77 -12.72
C ILE A 317 -4.76 -26.00 -12.77
N THR A 318 -5.48 -26.27 -11.68
CA THR A 318 -6.27 -27.50 -11.53
C THR A 318 -7.57 -27.48 -12.33
N GLN A 319 -8.11 -26.30 -12.62
CA GLN A 319 -9.40 -26.11 -13.31
C GLN A 319 -9.28 -25.17 -14.51
N ARG A 320 -8.14 -25.19 -15.22
CA ARG A 320 -7.87 -24.31 -16.38
C ARG A 320 -8.98 -24.34 -17.43
N ASN A 321 -9.55 -25.51 -17.71
CA ASN A 321 -10.60 -25.66 -18.72
C ASN A 321 -11.90 -24.94 -18.35
N LEU A 322 -12.14 -24.73 -17.05
CA LEU A 322 -13.35 -24.07 -16.55
C LEU A 322 -13.18 -22.54 -16.51
N TRP A 323 -12.01 -22.07 -16.05
CA TRP A 323 -11.80 -20.64 -15.77
C TRP A 323 -10.92 -19.92 -16.80
N GLY A 324 -9.91 -20.60 -17.35
CA GLY A 324 -8.79 -19.97 -18.06
C GLY A 324 -9.18 -19.19 -19.31
N ASN A 325 -10.29 -19.53 -19.97
CA ASN A 325 -10.77 -18.83 -21.18
C ASN A 325 -11.34 -17.42 -20.88
N LYS A 326 -11.64 -17.11 -19.62
CA LYS A 326 -12.18 -15.81 -19.18
C LYS A 326 -11.21 -15.02 -18.31
N VAL A 327 -10.03 -15.57 -18.04
CA VAL A 327 -8.93 -14.91 -17.36
C VAL A 327 -7.97 -14.29 -18.38
N TYR A 328 -7.59 -13.03 -18.17
CA TYR A 328 -6.52 -12.38 -18.92
C TYR A 328 -5.34 -12.11 -17.98
N LEU A 329 -4.18 -12.64 -18.31
CA LEU A 329 -2.93 -12.38 -17.60
C LEU A 329 -2.20 -11.23 -18.30
N GLU A 330 -2.32 -10.04 -17.71
CA GLU A 330 -1.71 -8.82 -18.22
C GLU A 330 -0.23 -8.75 -17.91
N ASN A 331 0.57 -8.41 -18.91
CA ASN A 331 2.01 -8.21 -18.77
C ASN A 331 2.57 -7.19 -19.77
N SER A 332 1.71 -6.46 -20.50
CA SER A 332 2.15 -5.37 -21.38
C SER A 332 2.31 -4.03 -20.66
N PHE A 333 1.87 -3.94 -19.40
CA PHE A 333 2.06 -2.81 -18.50
C PHE A 333 1.94 -3.29 -17.05
N TYR A 334 2.39 -2.49 -16.09
CA TYR A 334 2.38 -2.85 -14.68
C TYR A 334 1.02 -2.62 -14.02
N LEU A 335 0.02 -3.46 -14.35
CA LEU A 335 -1.21 -3.57 -13.54
C LEU A 335 -0.88 -3.95 -12.08
N HIS A 336 0.26 -4.63 -11.88
CA HIS A 336 0.99 -4.73 -10.64
C HIS A 336 2.49 -4.65 -10.96
N GLY A 337 3.20 -3.70 -10.37
CA GLY A 337 4.65 -3.57 -10.49
C GLY A 337 5.36 -3.86 -9.17
N PHE A 338 6.25 -4.85 -9.17
CA PHE A 338 7.01 -5.22 -7.97
C PHE A 338 8.01 -4.13 -7.59
N TRP A 339 7.78 -3.47 -6.45
CA TRP A 339 8.47 -2.24 -6.06
C TRP A 339 10.00 -2.34 -6.08
N VAL A 340 10.57 -3.49 -5.66
CA VAL A 340 12.04 -3.67 -5.58
C VAL A 340 12.71 -3.49 -6.95
N ALA A 341 12.03 -3.86 -8.04
CA ALA A 341 12.55 -3.70 -9.40
C ALA A 341 12.33 -2.29 -9.97
N ILE A 342 11.52 -1.46 -9.31
CA ILE A 342 11.00 -0.20 -9.87
C ILE A 342 11.60 1.02 -9.16
N VAL A 343 11.57 1.07 -7.83
CA VAL A 343 11.77 2.32 -7.07
C VAL A 343 13.17 2.93 -7.20
N GLU A 344 14.17 2.10 -7.52
CA GLU A 344 15.55 2.52 -7.76
C GLU A 344 15.73 3.15 -9.15
N THR A 345 14.76 2.98 -10.07
CA THR A 345 14.80 3.48 -11.45
C THR A 345 14.13 4.84 -11.63
N TYR A 346 13.33 5.33 -10.66
CA TYR A 346 12.51 6.54 -10.84
C TYR A 346 13.27 7.77 -11.32
N ASP A 347 14.46 8.02 -10.77
CA ASP A 347 15.28 9.17 -11.16
C ASP A 347 15.71 9.06 -12.65
N GLU A 348 16.01 7.84 -13.13
CA GLU A 348 16.26 7.58 -14.55
C GLU A 348 15.01 7.73 -15.42
N LEU A 349 13.84 7.31 -14.93
CA LEU A 349 12.58 7.45 -15.65
C LEU A 349 12.18 8.91 -15.85
N ILE A 350 12.37 9.75 -14.82
CA ILE A 350 12.13 11.21 -14.91
C ILE A 350 13.03 11.84 -15.97
N ASP A 351 14.29 11.43 -16.07
CA ASP A 351 15.25 12.00 -17.02
C ASP A 351 14.99 11.55 -18.47
N LYS A 352 14.49 10.33 -18.68
CA LYS A 352 14.45 9.69 -20.02
C LYS A 352 13.06 9.53 -20.61
N HIS A 353 12.04 9.54 -19.78
CA HIS A 353 10.67 9.19 -20.15
C HIS A 353 9.67 10.23 -19.65
N HIS A 354 8.38 9.92 -19.81
CA HIS A 354 7.27 10.72 -19.34
C HIS A 354 6.10 9.77 -18.99
N PRO A 355 5.14 10.18 -18.16
CA PRO A 355 3.95 9.37 -17.87
C PRO A 355 3.08 9.14 -19.10
N GLY A 356 2.27 8.08 -19.04
CA GLY A 356 1.35 7.62 -20.08
C GLY A 356 1.69 6.26 -20.69
N TYR A 357 2.83 5.66 -20.32
CA TYR A 357 3.25 4.35 -20.83
C TYR A 357 2.68 3.18 -20.01
N GLY A 358 2.63 3.34 -18.69
CA GLY A 358 2.20 2.29 -17.75
C GLY A 358 3.15 1.10 -17.56
N ASP A 359 4.26 1.02 -18.31
CA ASP A 359 5.20 -0.11 -18.35
C ASP A 359 6.58 0.24 -17.77
N GLU A 360 7.65 -0.45 -18.17
CA GLU A 360 9.03 -0.19 -17.69
C GLU A 360 9.54 1.23 -17.94
N ARG A 361 8.92 1.97 -18.88
CA ARG A 361 9.28 3.37 -19.16
C ARG A 361 8.65 4.34 -18.18
N TRP A 362 7.49 3.98 -17.64
CA TRP A 362 6.80 4.70 -16.59
C TRP A 362 5.75 3.79 -15.94
N PRO A 363 6.03 3.18 -14.77
CA PRO A 363 5.21 2.10 -14.25
C PRO A 363 3.82 2.61 -13.85
N PHE A 364 2.79 1.85 -14.22
CA PHE A 364 1.42 2.21 -13.87
C PHE A 364 1.17 2.11 -12.36
N ILE A 365 1.47 0.95 -11.79
CA ILE A 365 1.31 0.68 -10.36
C ILE A 365 2.63 0.20 -9.78
N THR A 366 3.06 0.84 -8.69
CA THR A 366 4.12 0.34 -7.82
C THR A 366 3.50 -0.29 -6.57
N HIS A 367 3.75 -1.58 -6.36
CA HIS A 367 3.13 -2.38 -5.31
C HIS A 367 4.17 -2.89 -4.29
N PHE A 368 4.02 -2.46 -3.04
CA PHE A 368 4.94 -2.70 -1.92
C PHE A 368 4.74 -4.05 -1.22
N VAL A 369 4.61 -5.11 -2.02
CA VAL A 369 4.49 -6.49 -1.53
C VAL A 369 5.61 -6.79 -0.54
N GLY A 370 5.23 -7.31 0.64
CA GLY A 370 6.15 -7.69 1.72
C GLY A 370 6.51 -6.56 2.70
N CYS A 371 6.13 -5.30 2.45
CA CYS A 371 6.50 -4.18 3.34
C CYS A 371 5.64 -4.05 4.60
N LYS A 372 4.37 -4.49 4.55
CA LYS A 372 3.42 -4.54 5.69
C LYS A 372 3.49 -3.30 6.61
N PRO A 373 3.35 -2.07 6.09
CA PRO A 373 3.59 -0.84 6.86
C PRO A 373 2.65 -0.68 8.07
N CYS A 374 1.48 -1.33 8.04
CA CYS A 374 0.48 -1.31 9.12
C CYS A 374 0.68 -2.43 10.16
N GLY A 375 1.39 -3.50 9.79
CA GLY A 375 1.61 -4.66 10.67
C GLY A 375 2.95 -4.62 11.37
N SER A 376 3.19 -5.64 12.19
CA SER A 376 4.40 -5.81 13.01
C SER A 376 5.51 -6.65 12.36
N TYR A 377 5.21 -7.37 11.27
CA TYR A 377 6.18 -8.22 10.55
C TYR A 377 6.09 -8.03 9.03
N GLY A 378 7.24 -7.89 8.37
CA GLY A 378 7.38 -7.77 6.92
C GLY A 378 8.69 -8.39 6.42
N ASP A 379 8.73 -8.72 5.13
CA ASP A 379 9.88 -9.38 4.47
C ASP A 379 11.06 -8.42 4.24
N TYR A 380 10.81 -7.12 4.35
CA TYR A 380 11.78 -6.05 4.10
C TYR A 380 11.91 -5.14 5.32
N SER A 381 13.03 -4.42 5.42
CA SER A 381 13.19 -3.44 6.49
C SER A 381 12.17 -2.32 6.38
N ILE A 382 11.49 -2.03 7.48
CA ILE A 382 10.46 -0.98 7.54
C ILE A 382 11.01 0.37 7.09
N GLU A 383 12.26 0.69 7.44
CA GLU A 383 12.93 1.93 7.00
C GLU A 383 13.03 2.02 5.47
N LYS A 384 13.44 0.94 4.79
CA LYS A 384 13.51 0.92 3.32
C LYS A 384 12.11 1.04 2.72
N CYS A 385 11.15 0.29 3.25
CA CYS A 385 9.77 0.34 2.79
C CYS A 385 9.17 1.75 2.87
N LEU A 386 9.19 2.37 4.05
CA LEU A 386 8.61 3.70 4.24
C LEU A 386 9.30 4.74 3.36
N LYS A 387 10.64 4.70 3.26
CA LYS A 387 11.41 5.60 2.39
C LYS A 387 11.02 5.45 0.92
N GLU A 388 10.90 4.24 0.41
CA GLU A 388 10.59 4.04 -1.01
C GLU A 388 9.09 4.21 -1.31
N MET A 389 8.20 4.01 -0.33
CA MET A 389 6.79 4.42 -0.39
C MET A 389 6.66 5.94 -0.47
N GLU A 390 7.45 6.68 0.32
CA GLU A 390 7.54 8.15 0.24
C GLU A 390 7.95 8.60 -1.18
N ARG A 391 8.99 7.97 -1.74
CA ARG A 391 9.44 8.23 -3.11
C ARG A 391 8.37 7.92 -4.15
N SER A 392 7.68 6.79 -4.03
CA SER A 392 6.62 6.40 -4.97
C SER A 392 5.40 7.31 -4.88
N PHE A 393 5.03 7.74 -3.66
CA PHE A 393 4.00 8.75 -3.48
C PHE A 393 4.39 10.04 -4.17
N ASN A 394 5.58 10.58 -3.91
CA ASN A 394 6.02 11.85 -4.48
C ASN A 394 6.20 11.76 -6.02
N PHE A 395 6.57 10.58 -6.55
CA PHE A 395 6.65 10.32 -7.99
C PHE A 395 5.28 10.45 -8.67
N GLY A 396 4.22 9.89 -8.05
CA GLY A 396 2.84 10.07 -8.49
C GLY A 396 2.31 11.49 -8.22
N ASP A 397 2.55 12.04 -7.03
CA ASP A 397 2.03 13.34 -6.59
C ASP A 397 2.64 14.50 -7.39
N ASN A 398 3.88 14.38 -7.87
CA ASN A 398 4.47 15.34 -8.81
C ASN A 398 3.62 15.52 -10.07
N GLN A 399 3.02 14.43 -10.58
CA GLN A 399 2.16 14.49 -11.76
C GLN A 399 0.84 15.23 -11.49
N ILE A 400 0.42 15.28 -10.21
CA ILE A 400 -0.74 16.03 -9.75
C ILE A 400 -0.37 17.49 -9.47
N LEU A 401 0.70 17.73 -8.73
CA LEU A 401 1.14 19.07 -8.31
C LEU A 401 1.52 19.97 -9.49
N GLN A 402 2.07 19.41 -10.56
CA GLN A 402 2.47 20.20 -11.73
C GLN A 402 1.26 20.87 -12.41
N MET A 403 0.05 20.28 -12.32
CA MET A 403 -1.18 20.92 -12.80
C MET A 403 -1.44 22.27 -12.12
N TYR A 404 -0.88 22.46 -10.94
CA TYR A 404 -1.04 23.64 -10.11
C TYR A 404 0.24 24.48 -10.00
N GLY A 405 1.26 24.19 -10.82
CA GLY A 405 2.52 24.94 -10.82
C GLY A 405 3.48 24.59 -9.68
N PHE A 406 3.41 23.37 -9.15
CA PHE A 406 4.30 22.89 -8.08
C PHE A 406 4.92 21.52 -8.40
N GLN A 407 6.02 21.22 -7.72
CA GLN A 407 6.62 19.89 -7.65
C GLN A 407 7.28 19.68 -6.29
N HIS A 408 7.48 18.43 -5.89
CA HIS A 408 8.36 18.07 -4.78
C HIS A 408 9.81 18.43 -5.11
N ARG A 409 10.54 18.99 -4.14
CA ARG A 409 11.96 19.36 -4.32
C ARG A 409 12.84 18.17 -4.68
N THR A 410 12.54 17.01 -4.12
CA THR A 410 13.11 15.71 -4.46
C THR A 410 12.06 14.64 -4.15
N LEU A 411 12.19 13.45 -4.75
CA LEU A 411 11.28 12.34 -4.44
C LEU A 411 11.31 11.92 -2.96
N SER A 412 12.36 12.26 -2.21
CA SER A 412 12.46 11.92 -0.79
C SER A 412 11.96 13.04 0.14
N SER A 413 11.42 14.14 -0.38
CA SER A 413 11.02 15.30 0.41
C SER A 413 9.55 15.66 0.24
N PHE A 414 8.83 15.76 1.36
CA PHE A 414 7.47 16.32 1.38
C PHE A 414 7.41 17.82 1.02
N LYS A 415 8.55 18.52 0.97
CA LYS A 415 8.59 19.95 0.64
C LYS A 415 8.42 20.12 -0.87
N VAL A 416 7.56 21.07 -1.23
CA VAL A 416 7.35 21.48 -2.61
C VAL A 416 8.08 22.76 -2.96
N GLU A 417 8.22 23.01 -4.25
CA GLU A 417 8.70 24.24 -4.88
C GLU A 417 7.83 24.58 -6.08
N ARG A 418 7.85 25.86 -6.49
CA ARG A 418 7.10 26.34 -7.65
C ARG A 418 7.82 25.96 -8.93
N THR A 419 7.08 25.46 -9.92
CA THR A 419 7.60 25.19 -11.28
C THR A 419 7.34 26.36 -12.23
N SER A 420 6.39 27.24 -11.92
CA SER A 420 6.06 28.43 -12.70
C SER A 420 5.73 29.64 -11.80
N ASN A 421 5.78 30.84 -12.41
CA ASN A 421 5.27 32.06 -11.77
C ASN A 421 3.74 32.12 -11.88
N ASP A 422 3.11 32.80 -10.93
CA ASP A 422 1.68 33.11 -11.01
C ASP A 422 1.41 34.01 -12.22
N SER A 423 0.29 33.76 -12.91
CA SER A 423 -0.18 34.53 -14.07
C SER A 423 -1.53 35.16 -13.74
N ASP A 424 -1.77 36.38 -14.24
CA ASP A 424 -3.09 37.02 -14.23
C ASP A 424 -4.03 36.44 -15.32
N GLN A 425 -3.50 35.55 -16.17
CA GLN A 425 -4.21 34.80 -17.20
C GLN A 425 -4.11 33.27 -16.97
N PRO A 426 -4.62 32.72 -15.85
CA PRO A 426 -4.43 31.32 -15.49
C PRO A 426 -5.09 30.33 -16.46
N LEU A 427 -6.10 30.74 -17.23
CA LEU A 427 -6.80 29.89 -18.21
C LEU A 427 -6.06 29.75 -19.54
N GLU A 428 -5.03 30.57 -19.79
CA GLU A 428 -4.17 30.44 -20.97
C GLU A 428 -3.05 29.42 -20.75
N ILE A 429 -2.82 29.00 -19.50
CA ILE A 429 -1.84 27.99 -19.12
C ILE A 429 -2.53 26.64 -19.13
N GLN A 430 -2.15 25.79 -20.08
CA GLN A 430 -2.53 24.38 -20.07
C GLN A 430 -1.52 23.59 -19.26
N ASP A 431 -1.98 22.63 -18.48
CA ASP A 431 -1.09 21.71 -17.80
C ASP A 431 -0.46 20.74 -18.80
N GLU A 432 0.82 20.42 -18.61
CA GLU A 432 1.64 19.70 -19.59
C GLU A 432 1.11 18.30 -19.94
N LEU A 433 0.42 17.66 -19.00
CA LEU A 433 -0.14 16.31 -19.16
C LEU A 433 -1.64 16.30 -19.50
N ASN A 434 -2.26 17.48 -19.62
CA ASN A 434 -3.69 17.64 -19.91
C ASN A 434 -4.61 16.84 -18.95
N LEU A 435 -4.30 16.88 -17.65
CA LEU A 435 -5.00 16.20 -16.56
C LEU A 435 -5.99 17.10 -15.81
N LEU A 436 -5.95 18.44 -15.97
CA LEU A 436 -6.95 19.34 -15.38
C LEU A 436 -8.33 19.14 -16.01
N HIS A 437 -8.35 19.02 -17.34
CA HIS A 437 -9.57 18.87 -18.14
C HIS A 437 -9.37 17.77 -19.20
N PRO A 438 -9.12 16.53 -18.77
CA PRO A 438 -8.73 15.47 -19.69
C PRO A 438 -9.90 15.14 -20.62
N THR A 439 -9.58 14.77 -21.86
CA THR A 439 -10.59 14.40 -22.87
C THR A 439 -11.42 13.19 -22.46
N PHE A 440 -10.95 12.40 -21.49
CA PHE A 440 -11.72 11.30 -20.90
C PHE A 440 -12.97 11.78 -20.14
N ASN A 441 -13.04 13.06 -19.72
CA ASN A 441 -14.13 13.66 -18.94
C ASN A 441 -15.10 14.54 -19.75
N LEU A 442 -14.89 14.68 -21.06
CA LEU A 442 -15.56 15.70 -21.90
C LEU A 442 -16.96 15.34 -22.41
N PHE A 443 -17.63 14.31 -21.90
CA PHE A 443 -19.05 14.06 -22.21
C PHE A 443 -19.94 14.18 -20.97
N LYS A 444 -19.79 15.28 -20.21
CA LYS A 444 -20.87 15.73 -19.32
C LYS A 444 -22.03 16.28 -20.15
N SER A 445 -23.12 15.50 -20.18
CA SER A 445 -24.51 15.91 -20.40
C SER A 445 -24.74 17.01 -21.43
N VAL A 446 -25.09 16.62 -22.65
CA VAL A 446 -25.90 17.48 -23.53
C VAL A 446 -27.21 17.73 -22.78
N PRO A 447 -27.62 18.98 -22.50
CA PRO A 447 -28.92 19.25 -21.92
C PRO A 447 -30.00 18.74 -22.86
N VAL A 448 -30.94 17.96 -22.34
CA VAL A 448 -32.15 17.52 -23.06
C VAL A 448 -33.03 18.72 -23.38
#